data_AF-A0A7S1ANR0-F1
#
_entry.id   AF-A0A7S1ANR0-F1
#
_cell.length_a   1.000
_cell.length_b   1.000
_cell.length_c   1.000
_cell.angle_alpha   90.00
_cell.angle_beta   90.00
_cell.angle_gamma   90.00
#
_symmetry.space_group_name_H-M   'P 1'
#
loop_
_entity.id
_entity.type
_entity.pdbx_description
1 polymer ?
#
loop_
_entity_poly.entity_id
_entity_poly.type
_entity_poly.pdbx_seq_one_letter_code
_entity_poly.pdbx_strand_id
1 'polypeptide(L)'
;VEVTNVSTEAGFDYEKSCQAYPKCQGLEGDCCPTADGVMLDCCDAQCSAHEGCVGLSGYCCPAMDGMILECCKESSSECSAHDECASLGLTGSCCPTTDGITLECCSGRQNATAVTV
;
A
#
# COMPACT_ATOMS: atom_id res chain seq x y z
N VAL A 1 10.32 -1.17 -39.32
CA VAL A 1 9.91 0.18 -38.87
C VAL A 1 10.21 0.23 -37.40
N GLU A 2 11.30 0.90 -37.08
CA GLU A 2 11.86 1.04 -35.75
C GLU A 2 11.07 2.06 -34.92
N VAL A 3 11.20 1.93 -33.60
CA VAL A 3 11.12 2.97 -32.54
C VAL A 3 9.80 3.74 -32.36
N THR A 4 9.30 4.08 -31.17
CA THR A 4 9.48 3.78 -29.75
C THR A 4 8.42 4.64 -29.03
N ASN A 5 8.11 4.32 -27.76
CA ASN A 5 7.62 5.26 -26.74
C ASN A 5 6.21 5.86 -26.93
N VAL A 6 5.24 5.27 -26.23
CA VAL A 6 4.49 6.12 -25.30
C VAL A 6 5.24 6.05 -23.97
N SER A 7 5.98 7.12 -23.68
CA SER A 7 6.38 7.46 -22.31
C SER A 7 5.12 7.42 -21.46
N THR A 8 5.16 6.87 -20.24
CA THR A 8 4.97 7.67 -19.01
C THR A 8 4.53 6.68 -17.93
N GLU A 9 5.19 6.40 -16.81
CA GLU A 9 6.40 6.86 -16.14
C GLU A 9 6.97 5.61 -15.40
N ALA A 10 8.12 5.70 -14.76
CA ALA A 10 8.62 4.69 -13.83
C ALA A 10 7.68 4.53 -12.61
N GLY A 11 6.61 3.73 -12.75
CA GLY A 11 5.76 3.27 -11.67
C GLY A 11 5.98 1.78 -11.47
N PHE A 12 6.17 1.35 -10.22
CA PHE A 12 6.20 -0.07 -9.83
C PHE A 12 5.07 -0.84 -10.55
N ASP A 13 5.43 -1.90 -11.28
CA ASP A 13 4.47 -2.75 -12.03
C ASP A 13 3.48 -3.38 -11.04
N TYR A 14 2.32 -2.74 -10.93
CA TYR A 14 1.24 -3.16 -10.06
C TYR A 14 0.21 -3.90 -10.94
N GLU A 15 -0.10 -5.13 -10.55
CA GLU A 15 -0.95 -6.05 -11.32
C GLU A 15 -2.40 -5.55 -11.37
N LYS A 16 -2.77 -4.93 -12.50
CA LYS A 16 -4.12 -4.39 -12.75
C LYS A 16 -5.13 -5.47 -13.14
N SER A 17 -4.62 -6.65 -13.51
CA SER A 17 -5.43 -7.77 -13.95
C SER A 17 -6.44 -8.21 -12.89
N CYS A 18 -7.66 -8.50 -13.33
CA CYS A 18 -8.71 -9.07 -12.46
C CYS A 18 -8.24 -10.33 -11.71
N GLN A 19 -7.27 -11.06 -12.27
CA GLN A 19 -6.70 -12.28 -11.70
C GLN A 19 -5.87 -12.04 -10.42
N ALA A 20 -5.34 -10.84 -10.21
CA ALA A 20 -4.68 -10.48 -8.94
C ALA A 20 -5.65 -10.33 -7.78
N TYR A 21 -6.93 -10.12 -8.08
CA TYR A 21 -7.95 -9.79 -7.10
C TYR A 21 -8.91 -10.96 -6.92
N PRO A 22 -8.84 -11.70 -5.80
CA PRO A 22 -9.71 -12.85 -5.57
C PRO A 22 -11.19 -12.47 -5.57
N LYS A 23 -11.53 -11.24 -5.17
CA LYS A 23 -12.90 -10.70 -5.23
C LYS A 23 -13.37 -10.37 -6.65
N CYS A 24 -12.45 -10.17 -7.60
CA CYS A 24 -12.75 -9.93 -9.01
C CYS A 24 -12.71 -11.23 -9.86
N GLN A 25 -12.69 -12.41 -9.22
CA GLN A 25 -12.71 -13.68 -9.94
C GLN A 25 -13.91 -13.77 -10.89
N GLY A 26 -13.65 -14.20 -12.14
CA GLY A 26 -14.65 -14.34 -13.19
C GLY A 26 -14.69 -13.15 -14.18
N LEU A 27 -13.86 -12.12 -13.96
CA LEU A 27 -13.63 -11.05 -14.92
C LEU A 27 -12.27 -11.24 -15.62
N GLU A 28 -12.17 -10.80 -16.87
CA GLU A 28 -10.95 -10.85 -17.68
C GLU A 28 -10.48 -9.45 -18.05
N GLY A 29 -9.16 -9.28 -18.16
CA GLY A 29 -8.53 -7.99 -18.46
C GLY A 29 -8.16 -7.20 -17.21
N ASP A 30 -8.01 -5.89 -17.38
CA ASP A 30 -7.69 -4.95 -16.30
C ASP A 30 -8.94 -4.56 -15.52
N CYS A 31 -8.94 -4.83 -14.21
CA CYS A 31 -10.04 -4.50 -13.31
C CYS A 31 -9.75 -3.31 -12.39
N CYS A 32 -8.48 -3.11 -12.02
CA CYS A 32 -8.12 -2.26 -10.91
C CYS A 32 -6.89 -1.40 -11.25
N PRO A 33 -7.03 -0.18 -11.78
CA PRO A 33 -8.15 0.32 -12.58
C PRO A 33 -8.32 -0.40 -13.92
N THR A 34 -9.51 -0.30 -14.50
CA THR A 34 -9.82 -0.69 -15.88
C THR A 34 -9.07 0.18 -16.89
N ALA A 35 -9.11 -0.22 -18.17
CA ALA A 35 -8.55 0.57 -19.27
C ALA A 35 -9.14 1.99 -19.38
N ASP A 36 -10.39 2.18 -18.92
CA ASP A 36 -11.06 3.48 -18.84
C ASP A 36 -10.67 4.29 -17.58
N GLY A 37 -9.76 3.78 -16.74
CA GLY A 37 -9.33 4.45 -15.51
C GLY A 37 -10.34 4.35 -14.37
N VAL A 38 -11.23 3.35 -14.39
CA VAL A 38 -12.26 3.15 -13.36
C VAL A 38 -11.84 2.04 -12.41
N MET A 39 -12.04 2.23 -11.11
CA MET A 39 -11.80 1.17 -10.13
C MET A 39 -13.11 0.46 -9.78
N LEU A 40 -13.10 -0.86 -10.00
CA LEU A 40 -14.23 -1.71 -9.68
C LEU A 40 -14.36 -1.89 -8.16
N ASP A 41 -15.58 -2.19 -7.72
CA ASP A 41 -15.89 -2.39 -6.31
C ASP A 41 -15.12 -3.59 -5.71
N CYS A 42 -14.89 -4.61 -6.54
CA CYS A 42 -14.12 -5.80 -6.17
C CYS A 42 -12.63 -5.53 -5.88
N CYS A 43 -12.11 -4.35 -6.26
CA CYS A 43 -10.74 -3.95 -5.99
C CYS A 43 -10.52 -3.54 -4.51
N ASP A 44 -11.59 -3.30 -3.75
CA ASP A 44 -11.53 -2.87 -2.33
C ASP A 44 -10.67 -1.62 -2.11
N ALA A 45 -10.55 -0.79 -3.13
CA ALA A 45 -9.41 0.11 -3.19
C ALA A 45 -9.60 1.45 -2.49
N GLN A 46 -10.80 1.67 -1.99
CA GLN A 46 -11.13 2.85 -1.21
C GLN A 46 -10.29 2.87 0.06
N CYS A 47 -9.70 4.02 0.39
CA CYS A 47 -8.92 4.16 1.62
C CYS A 47 -9.75 3.82 2.86
N SER A 48 -11.04 4.17 2.84
CA SER A 48 -12.01 3.88 3.91
C SER A 48 -12.28 2.38 4.13
N ALA A 49 -11.95 1.53 3.16
CA ALA A 49 -12.10 0.08 3.28
C ALA A 49 -10.92 -0.58 4.00
N HIS A 50 -9.80 0.14 4.12
CA HIS A 50 -8.58 -0.33 4.78
C HIS A 50 -8.40 0.37 6.12
N GLU A 51 -8.39 -0.41 7.20
CA GLU A 51 -8.26 0.11 8.57
C GLU A 51 -6.96 0.91 8.76
N GLY A 52 -5.89 0.55 8.05
CA GLY A 52 -4.62 1.27 8.06
C GLY A 52 -4.65 2.62 7.33
N CYS A 53 -5.63 2.84 6.44
CA CYS A 53 -5.76 4.06 5.62
C CYS A 53 -6.94 4.94 6.07
N VAL A 54 -7.47 4.72 7.27
CA VAL A 54 -8.57 5.52 7.84
C VAL A 54 -8.16 6.99 7.93
N GLY A 55 -9.05 7.90 7.55
CA GLY A 55 -8.79 9.34 7.50
C GLY A 55 -8.33 9.86 6.14
N LEU A 56 -7.97 8.96 5.21
CA LEU A 56 -7.73 9.31 3.82
C LEU A 56 -9.02 9.16 3.00
N SER A 57 -9.21 10.05 2.03
CA SER A 57 -10.35 10.02 1.12
C SER A 57 -9.91 9.60 -0.28
N GLY A 58 -10.76 8.85 -0.98
CA GLY A 58 -10.50 8.37 -2.33
C GLY A 58 -9.98 6.94 -2.36
N TYR A 59 -9.09 6.66 -3.30
CA TYR A 59 -8.56 5.33 -3.56
C TYR A 59 -7.08 5.25 -3.19
N CYS A 60 -6.74 4.34 -2.28
CA CYS A 60 -5.39 4.18 -1.75
C CYS A 60 -4.80 2.81 -2.08
N CYS A 61 -5.64 1.78 -2.26
CA CYS A 61 -5.22 0.38 -2.19
C CYS A 61 -5.79 -0.48 -3.32
N PRO A 62 -5.44 -0.25 -4.60
CA PRO A 62 -4.39 0.63 -5.14
C PRO A 62 -4.82 2.10 -5.28
N ALA A 63 -3.87 3.03 -5.43
CA ALA A 63 -4.18 4.38 -5.89
C ALA A 63 -4.42 4.40 -7.42
N MET A 64 -5.11 5.43 -7.90
CA MET A 64 -5.36 5.64 -9.34
C MET A 64 -4.05 5.72 -10.14
N ASP A 65 -3.02 6.32 -9.55
CA ASP A 65 -1.68 6.43 -10.10
C ASP A 65 -0.86 5.11 -10.04
N GLY A 66 -1.47 4.01 -9.60
CA GLY A 66 -0.83 2.69 -9.51
C GLY A 66 0.12 2.51 -8.32
N MET A 67 0.20 3.49 -7.42
CA MET A 67 0.94 3.35 -6.16
C MET A 67 0.09 2.65 -5.11
N ILE A 68 0.66 1.65 -4.44
CA ILE A 68 0.09 1.06 -3.23
C ILE A 68 0.69 1.83 -2.05
N LEU A 69 -0.16 2.48 -1.26
CA LEU A 69 0.30 3.15 -0.05
C LEU A 69 0.75 2.11 0.98
N GLU A 70 1.69 2.48 1.85
CA GLU A 70 2.19 1.56 2.87
C GLU A 70 1.09 1.14 3.86
N CYS A 71 0.04 1.95 4.04
CA CYS A 71 -1.14 1.59 4.83
C CYS A 71 -1.98 0.45 4.23
N CYS A 72 -1.79 0.13 2.95
CA CYS A 72 -2.48 -0.94 2.23
C CYS A 72 -1.75 -2.28 2.34
N LYS A 73 -0.45 -2.26 2.67
CA LYS A 73 0.23 -3.48 3.06
C LYS A 73 -0.21 -3.77 4.50
N GLU A 74 -0.49 -5.03 4.77
CA GLU A 74 -0.65 -5.59 6.12
C GLU A 74 0.68 -5.55 6.89
N SER A 75 1.42 -4.44 6.81
CA SER A 75 2.55 -4.14 7.65
C SER A 75 1.94 -3.63 8.94
N SER A 76 1.85 -4.56 9.90
CA SER A 76 1.41 -4.36 11.27
C SER A 76 1.75 -2.95 11.73
N SER A 77 0.75 -2.05 11.69
CA SER A 77 0.92 -0.65 12.08
C SER A 77 1.26 -0.54 13.57
N GLU A 78 1.23 -1.66 14.28
CA GLU A 78 1.54 -1.80 15.68
C GLU A 78 2.96 -1.33 16.02
N CYS A 79 3.06 -0.49 17.04
CA CYS A 79 4.33 -0.10 17.65
C CYS A 79 5.17 -1.32 18.05
N SER A 80 4.51 -2.41 18.45
CA SER A 80 5.13 -3.68 18.84
C SER A 80 5.87 -4.37 17.69
N ALA A 81 5.50 -4.08 16.44
CA ALA A 81 6.18 -4.62 15.27
C ALA A 81 7.43 -3.82 14.87
N HIS A 82 7.65 -2.67 15.52
CA HIS A 82 8.80 -1.82 15.32
C HIS A 82 9.62 -1.76 16.61
N ASP A 83 10.75 -2.48 16.67
CA ASP A 83 11.61 -2.55 17.86
C ASP A 83 11.95 -1.17 18.46
N GLU A 84 12.13 -0.17 17.61
CA GLU A 84 12.44 1.20 18.04
C GLU A 84 11.24 1.88 18.71
N CYS A 85 10.01 1.67 18.20
CA CYS A 85 8.79 2.16 18.83
C CYS A 85 8.44 1.37 20.10
N ALA A 86 8.64 0.05 20.08
CA ALA A 86 8.45 -0.82 21.24
C ALA A 86 9.42 -0.47 22.38
N SER A 87 10.67 -0.11 22.05
CA SER A 87 11.68 0.33 23.04
C SER A 87 11.34 1.67 23.69
N LEU A 88 10.55 2.50 23.03
CA LEU A 88 9.99 3.74 23.60
C LEU A 88 8.75 3.48 24.47
N GLY A 89 8.32 2.22 24.59
CA GLY A 89 7.13 1.83 25.34
C GLY A 89 5.83 2.24 24.68
N LEU A 90 5.85 2.50 23.36
CA LEU A 90 4.66 2.82 22.60
C LEU A 90 3.88 1.54 22.28
N THR A 91 2.55 1.63 22.32
CA THR A 91 1.63 0.52 22.05
C THR A 91 0.47 1.02 21.19
N GLY A 92 -0.19 0.12 20.46
CA GLY A 92 -1.21 0.46 19.48
C GLY A 92 -0.61 0.76 18.10
N SER A 93 -1.35 1.44 17.24
CA SER A 93 -0.91 1.76 15.87
C SER A 93 0.06 2.95 15.88
N CYS A 94 1.35 2.72 15.65
CA CYS A 94 2.38 3.75 15.50
C CYS A 94 2.74 4.05 14.03
N CYS A 95 2.69 3.06 13.15
CA CYS A 95 3.40 3.11 11.87
C CYS A 95 2.54 2.65 10.68
N PRO A 96 1.65 3.50 10.16
CA PRO A 96 1.30 4.85 10.62
C PRO A 96 0.36 4.84 11.84
N THR A 97 0.28 5.99 12.53
CA THR A 97 -0.76 6.22 13.54
C THR A 97 -2.15 6.28 12.90
N THR A 98 -3.20 6.18 13.71
CA THR A 98 -4.61 6.31 13.26
C THR A 98 -4.93 7.65 12.59
N ASP A 99 -4.09 8.66 12.81
CA ASP A 99 -4.18 9.98 12.17
C ASP A 99 -3.35 10.05 10.87
N GLY A 100 -2.78 8.93 10.42
CA GLY A 100 -1.92 8.87 9.24
C GLY A 100 -0.53 9.48 9.44
N ILE A 101 -0.15 9.80 10.69
CA ILE A 101 1.15 10.36 11.03
C ILE A 101 2.16 9.22 11.22
N THR A 102 3.29 9.28 10.54
CA THR A 102 4.42 8.39 10.77
C THR A 102 5.36 8.99 11.83
N LEU A 103 5.57 8.25 12.91
CA LEU A 103 6.50 8.65 13.99
C LEU A 103 7.96 8.42 13.55
N GLU A 104 8.93 9.09 14.19
CA GLU A 104 10.36 8.90 13.86
C GLU A 104 10.79 7.44 14.01
N CYS A 105 10.29 6.74 15.04
CA CYS A 105 10.59 5.32 15.27
C CYS A 105 10.02 4.38 14.18
N CYS A 106 9.12 4.88 13.32
CA CYS A 106 8.55 4.13 12.19
C CYS A 106 9.45 4.13 10.96
N SER A 107 10.43 5.04 10.91
CA SER A 107 11.38 5.15 9.78
C SER A 107 12.65 4.33 10.02
N GLY A 108 12.59 3.35 10.92
CA GLY A 108 13.65 2.38 11.21
C GLY A 108 14.01 1.57 9.97
N ARG A 109 14.75 2.19 9.05
CA ARG A 109 15.26 1.58 7.84
C ARG A 109 16.23 0.47 8.27
N GLN A 110 15.72 -0.76 8.23
CA GLN A 110 16.45 -2.01 8.23
C GLN A 110 17.64 -2.07 9.20
N ASN A 111 17.41 -2.62 10.39
CA ASN A 111 18.49 -3.38 11.02
C ASN A 111 18.19 -4.87 11.03
N ALA A 112 18.00 -5.43 9.83
CA ALA A 112 18.38 -6.82 9.61
C ALA A 112 19.92 -6.93 9.52
N THR A 113 20.63 -6.53 10.56
CA THR A 113 21.97 -7.02 10.89
C THR A 113 22.12 -6.96 12.41
N ALA A 114 21.44 -7.89 13.07
CA ALA A 114 21.90 -8.39 14.35
C ALA A 114 23.16 -9.25 14.11
N VAL A 115 24.37 -8.70 14.32
CA VAL A 115 25.56 -9.44 14.77
C VAL A 115 26.44 -8.45 15.56
N THR A 116 26.26 -8.34 16.88
CA THR A 116 27.00 -8.96 17.99
C THR A 116 28.36 -8.30 18.32
N VAL A 117 28.46 -7.89 19.59
CA VAL A 117 29.65 -7.44 20.34
C VAL A 117 30.89 -8.31 20.19
#